data_AF-A0A2C9A6Z3-F1
#
_entry.id   AF-A0A2C9A6Z3-F1
#
_cell.length_a   1.000
_cell.length_b   1.000
_cell.length_c   1.000
_cell.angle_alpha   90.00
_cell.angle_beta   90.00
_cell.angle_gamma   90.00
#
_symmetry.space_group_name_H-M   'P 1'
#
loop_
_entity.id
_entity.type
_entity.pdbx_description
1 polymer ?
#
loop_
_entity_poly.entity_id
_entity_poly.type
_entity_poly.pdbx_seq_one_letter_code
_entity_poly.pdbx_strand_id
1 'polypeptide(L)'
;MNMVVHEPTIKKTTNPVSNVRNMCEMFRGAHFNGDISQWNVSNVIEMSGMFCGDYDDFSPNPFNGDISRWNVSKVTYMAEMFMLAAFNGDISRWDVSNVTDMDRMFVDSLFNGNISHWNVSNVTDMALMFYYSQFNGDISQWNVSNVEYMDSMFSGSQFNGDISQWDVSNVTDMDCMFRNSALEKNGNLPDWFKNSRWNNENKT
;
A
#
# COMPACT_ATOMS: atom_id res chain seq x y z
N MET A 1 -5.09 -62.06 -9.81
CA MET A 1 -4.45 -61.45 -8.63
C MET A 1 -4.13 -60.02 -9.02
N ASN A 2 -5.02 -59.07 -8.67
CA ASN A 2 -4.88 -57.68 -9.08
C ASN A 2 -4.04 -56.95 -8.02
N MET A 3 -2.84 -56.50 -8.40
CA MET A 3 -2.07 -55.56 -7.60
C MET A 3 -2.76 -54.21 -7.67
N VAL A 4 -3.36 -53.80 -6.55
CA VAL A 4 -3.75 -52.41 -6.33
C VAL A 4 -2.46 -51.65 -6.05
N VAL A 5 -1.99 -50.88 -7.03
CA VAL A 5 -0.91 -49.93 -6.82
C VAL A 5 -1.53 -48.75 -6.07
N HIS A 6 -1.30 -48.68 -4.76
CA HIS A 6 -1.59 -47.46 -4.02
C HIS A 6 -0.56 -46.42 -4.44
N GLU A 7 -0.97 -45.48 -5.29
CA GLU A 7 -0.21 -44.26 -5.46
C GLU A 7 -0.09 -43.57 -4.10
N PRO A 8 1.11 -43.11 -3.71
CA PRO A 8 1.28 -42.41 -2.46
C PRO A 8 0.47 -41.12 -2.53
N THR A 9 -0.53 -40.98 -1.65
CA THR A 9 -1.17 -39.68 -1.36
C THR A 9 -0.08 -38.71 -0.93
N ILE A 10 0.36 -37.87 -1.86
CA ILE A 10 1.17 -36.68 -1.55
C ILE A 10 0.31 -35.87 -0.60
N LYS A 11 0.73 -35.76 0.66
CA LYS A 11 0.13 -34.82 1.62
C LYS A 11 0.26 -33.43 1.01
N LYS A 12 -0.81 -32.94 0.37
CA LYS A 12 -0.91 -31.55 -0.06
C LYS A 12 -0.79 -30.68 1.19
N THR A 13 0.28 -29.90 1.20
CA THR A 13 0.37 -28.54 1.73
C THR A 13 0.15 -28.40 3.24
N THR A 14 1.22 -28.60 4.02
CA THR A 14 1.41 -27.76 5.21
C THR A 14 1.52 -26.32 4.73
N ASN A 15 0.56 -25.48 5.08
CA ASN A 15 0.63 -24.05 4.79
C ASN A 15 1.77 -23.44 5.63
N PRO A 16 2.91 -23.04 5.02
CA PRO A 16 4.13 -22.74 5.76
C PRO A 16 3.99 -21.55 6.70
N VAL A 17 2.99 -20.70 6.46
CA VAL A 17 2.83 -19.42 7.16
C VAL A 17 1.55 -19.31 7.99
N SER A 18 0.79 -20.40 8.14
CA SER A 18 -0.52 -20.37 8.83
C SER A 18 -0.48 -19.91 10.30
N ASN A 19 0.68 -20.00 10.97
CA ASN A 19 0.89 -19.51 12.34
C ASN A 19 1.78 -18.26 12.41
N VAL A 20 2.21 -17.72 11.26
CA VAL A 20 3.07 -16.55 11.20
C VAL A 20 2.22 -15.31 11.52
N ARG A 21 2.72 -14.48 12.43
CA ARG A 21 2.12 -13.18 12.77
C ARG A 21 2.89 -12.00 12.19
N ASN A 22 4.17 -12.19 11.84
CA ASN A 22 5.06 -11.15 11.39
C ASN A 22 5.74 -11.61 10.10
N MET A 23 5.51 -10.85 9.02
CA MET A 23 6.12 -10.99 7.70
C MET A 23 6.94 -9.74 7.33
N CYS A 24 7.29 -8.93 8.34
CA CYS A 24 8.13 -7.75 8.21
C CYS A 24 9.39 -8.12 7.42
N GLU A 25 9.62 -7.40 6.33
CA GLU A 25 10.82 -7.54 5.49
C GLU A 25 11.08 -8.92 4.90
N MET A 26 10.08 -9.80 4.85
CA MET A 26 10.28 -11.20 4.46
C MET A 26 10.95 -11.36 3.09
N PHE A 27 10.68 -10.46 2.14
CA PHE A 27 11.29 -10.43 0.82
C PHE A 27 11.87 -9.06 0.44
N ARG A 28 12.22 -8.19 1.40
CA ARG A 28 12.84 -6.89 1.06
C ARG A 28 14.11 -7.09 0.25
N GLY A 29 14.23 -6.35 -0.85
CA GLY A 29 15.38 -6.39 -1.76
C GLY A 29 15.60 -7.75 -2.44
N ALA A 30 14.74 -8.74 -2.17
CA ALA A 30 14.89 -10.06 -2.73
C ALA A 30 14.36 -10.11 -4.16
N HIS A 31 15.07 -10.80 -5.05
CA HIS A 31 14.55 -11.19 -6.36
C HIS A 31 13.55 -12.35 -6.27
N PHE A 32 12.55 -12.22 -5.40
CA PHE A 32 11.54 -13.24 -5.15
C PHE A 32 10.36 -13.10 -6.12
N ASN A 33 9.99 -14.18 -6.81
CA ASN A 33 8.79 -14.23 -7.65
C ASN A 33 8.13 -15.62 -7.62
N GLY A 34 8.18 -16.28 -6.46
CA GLY A 34 7.56 -17.60 -6.27
C GLY A 34 6.04 -17.53 -6.10
N ASP A 35 5.35 -18.62 -6.42
CA ASP A 35 3.90 -18.73 -6.18
C ASP A 35 3.59 -18.86 -4.68
N ILE A 36 2.95 -17.83 -4.15
CA ILE A 36 2.48 -17.72 -2.77
C ILE A 36 0.96 -17.54 -2.69
N SER A 37 0.25 -17.78 -3.78
CA SER A 37 -1.20 -17.57 -3.88
C SER A 37 -2.00 -18.42 -2.88
N GLN A 38 -1.44 -19.56 -2.44
CA GLN A 38 -2.05 -20.50 -1.50
C GLN A 38 -1.64 -20.27 -0.03
N TRP A 39 -0.85 -19.23 0.25
CA TRP A 39 -0.44 -18.93 1.62
C TRP A 39 -1.63 -18.46 2.46
N ASN A 40 -1.70 -18.98 3.70
CA ASN A 40 -2.73 -18.57 4.65
C ASN A 40 -2.12 -17.52 5.57
N VAL A 41 -2.39 -16.27 5.24
CA VAL A 41 -1.90 -15.10 5.98
C VAL A 41 -2.92 -14.56 7.00
N SER A 42 -4.00 -15.30 7.29
CA SER A 42 -5.09 -14.85 8.16
C SER A 42 -4.73 -14.65 9.65
N ASN A 43 -3.49 -14.94 10.03
CA ASN A 43 -2.94 -14.68 11.36
C ASN A 43 -1.83 -13.60 11.36
N VAL A 44 -1.48 -13.08 10.19
CA VAL A 44 -0.47 -12.03 10.02
C VAL A 44 -1.03 -10.70 10.51
N ILE A 45 -0.19 -9.96 11.22
CA ILE A 45 -0.46 -8.64 11.78
C ILE A 45 0.48 -7.60 11.18
N GLU A 46 1.70 -8.02 10.83
CA GLU A 46 2.77 -7.15 10.38
C GLU A 46 3.23 -7.59 8.99
N MET A 47 3.08 -6.71 7.99
CA MET A 47 3.47 -6.91 6.59
C MET A 47 4.42 -5.83 6.07
N SER A 48 4.96 -4.98 6.95
CA SER A 48 5.78 -3.85 6.53
C SER A 48 7.02 -4.30 5.76
N GLY A 49 7.29 -3.62 4.65
CA GLY A 49 8.40 -3.89 3.74
C GLY A 49 8.42 -5.29 3.12
N MET A 50 7.35 -6.08 3.23
CA MET A 50 7.34 -7.48 2.81
C MET A 50 7.84 -7.69 1.38
N PHE A 51 7.48 -6.80 0.45
CA PHE A 51 7.93 -6.80 -0.94
C PHE A 51 8.64 -5.49 -1.31
N CYS A 52 9.25 -4.80 -0.36
CA CYS A 52 9.99 -3.58 -0.63
C CYS A 52 11.18 -3.86 -1.56
N GLY A 53 11.47 -2.94 -2.48
CA GLY A 53 12.72 -2.92 -3.24
C GLY A 53 13.92 -2.56 -2.35
N ASP A 54 15.11 -2.61 -2.94
CA ASP A 54 16.34 -2.17 -2.27
C ASP A 54 16.64 -0.71 -2.66
N TYR A 55 16.65 0.17 -1.67
CA TYR A 55 16.93 1.60 -1.88
C TYR A 55 18.40 1.85 -2.21
N ASP A 56 19.32 1.04 -1.68
CA ASP A 56 20.76 1.29 -1.81
C ASP A 56 21.27 1.05 -3.23
N ASP A 57 20.62 0.16 -4.00
CA ASP A 57 20.95 -0.17 -5.40
C ASP A 57 19.84 0.23 -6.39
N PHE A 58 18.81 0.97 -5.92
CA PHE A 58 17.61 1.30 -6.69
C PHE A 58 17.01 0.09 -7.43
N SER A 59 17.07 -1.09 -6.78
CA SER A 59 16.64 -2.35 -7.38
C SER A 59 15.19 -2.63 -7.01
N PRO A 60 14.24 -2.56 -7.96
CA PRO A 60 12.85 -2.82 -7.65
C PRO A 60 12.63 -4.28 -7.29
N ASN A 61 11.76 -4.54 -6.32
CA ASN A 61 11.34 -5.91 -6.03
C ASN A 61 10.55 -6.45 -7.23
N PRO A 62 10.97 -7.56 -7.88
CA PRO A 62 10.31 -8.04 -9.09
C PRO A 62 8.98 -8.77 -8.81
N PHE A 63 8.57 -8.89 -7.54
CA PHE A 63 7.37 -9.62 -7.16
C PHE A 63 6.12 -9.01 -7.80
N ASN A 64 5.39 -9.84 -8.56
CA ASN A 64 4.09 -9.50 -9.14
C ASN A 64 3.13 -10.71 -9.11
N GLY A 65 3.27 -11.56 -8.10
CA GLY A 65 2.48 -12.78 -7.95
C GLY A 65 1.04 -12.51 -7.50
N ASP A 66 0.14 -13.47 -7.73
CA ASP A 66 -1.25 -13.37 -7.29
C ASP A 66 -1.39 -13.50 -5.76
N ILE A 67 -1.81 -12.42 -5.12
CA ILE A 67 -2.14 -12.32 -3.69
C ILE A 67 -3.59 -11.86 -3.46
N SER A 68 -4.42 -11.89 -4.51
CA SER A 68 -5.81 -11.40 -4.48
C SER A 68 -6.71 -12.14 -3.49
N ARG A 69 -6.32 -13.37 -3.12
CA ARG A 69 -7.07 -14.25 -2.19
C ARG A 69 -6.56 -14.21 -0.75
N TRP A 70 -5.55 -13.40 -0.47
CA TRP A 70 -5.02 -13.28 0.88
C TRP A 70 -6.05 -12.63 1.81
N ASN A 71 -6.25 -13.24 2.97
CA ASN A 71 -7.05 -12.65 4.03
C ASN A 71 -6.14 -11.79 4.91
N VAL A 72 -6.14 -10.48 4.67
CA VAL A 72 -5.34 -9.49 5.41
C VAL A 72 -6.12 -8.79 6.54
N SER A 73 -7.32 -9.27 6.88
CA SER A 73 -8.21 -8.61 7.86
C SER A 73 -7.64 -8.45 9.27
N LYS A 74 -6.52 -9.11 9.61
CA LYS A 74 -5.83 -8.94 10.90
C LYS A 74 -4.56 -8.09 10.82
N VAL A 75 -4.17 -7.66 9.63
CA VAL A 75 -2.97 -6.85 9.42
C VAL A 75 -3.23 -5.45 9.99
N THR A 76 -2.24 -4.96 10.73
CA THR A 76 -2.24 -3.64 11.38
C THR A 76 -1.17 -2.73 10.77
N TYR A 77 -0.07 -3.30 10.29
CA TYR A 77 1.06 -2.54 9.73
C TYR A 77 1.37 -2.99 8.29
N MET A 78 1.34 -2.05 7.37
CA MET A 78 1.63 -2.25 5.93
C MET A 78 2.67 -1.25 5.39
N ALA A 79 3.43 -0.60 6.28
CA ALA A 79 4.41 0.40 5.90
C ALA A 79 5.39 -0.17 4.87
N GLU A 80 5.71 0.58 3.81
CA GLU A 80 6.68 0.20 2.77
C GLU A 80 6.39 -1.12 2.02
N MET A 81 5.22 -1.76 2.21
CA MET A 81 4.98 -3.14 1.72
C MET A 81 5.28 -3.33 0.23
N PHE A 82 4.97 -2.34 -0.60
CA PHE A 82 5.22 -2.34 -2.05
C PHE A 82 6.08 -1.16 -2.51
N MET A 83 6.85 -0.54 -1.61
CA MET A 83 7.78 0.52 -1.97
C MET A 83 8.79 -0.01 -3.01
N LEU A 84 8.95 0.70 -4.13
CA LEU A 84 9.81 0.31 -5.26
C LEU A 84 9.45 -1.06 -5.88
N ALA A 85 8.31 -1.67 -5.56
CA ALA A 85 7.94 -2.97 -6.10
C ALA A 85 7.37 -2.86 -7.52
N ALA A 86 7.65 -3.86 -8.35
CA ALA A 86 7.01 -4.04 -9.66
C ALA A 86 5.55 -4.52 -9.56
N PHE A 87 5.03 -4.68 -8.35
CA PHE A 87 3.70 -5.21 -8.08
C PHE A 87 2.60 -4.31 -8.67
N ASN A 88 1.70 -4.92 -9.43
CA ASN A 88 0.49 -4.29 -9.97
C ASN A 88 -0.70 -5.27 -9.98
N GLY A 89 -0.72 -6.21 -9.03
CA GLY A 89 -1.74 -7.23 -8.89
C GLY A 89 -3.05 -6.70 -8.28
N ASP A 90 -4.12 -7.50 -8.36
CA ASP A 90 -5.41 -7.15 -7.77
C ASP A 90 -5.41 -7.33 -6.24
N ILE A 91 -5.61 -6.22 -5.53
CA ILE A 91 -5.80 -6.15 -4.06
C ILE A 91 -7.12 -5.46 -3.69
N SER A 92 -8.05 -5.35 -4.63
CA SER A 92 -9.33 -4.65 -4.46
C SER A 92 -10.23 -5.29 -3.39
N ARG A 93 -10.03 -6.57 -3.10
CA ARG A 93 -10.80 -7.36 -2.12
C ARG A 93 -10.18 -7.42 -0.73
N TRP A 94 -9.03 -6.77 -0.53
CA TRP A 94 -8.40 -6.75 0.77
C TRP A 94 -9.23 -5.96 1.77
N ASP A 95 -9.47 -6.57 2.93
CA ASP A 95 -10.03 -5.88 4.09
C ASP A 95 -8.90 -5.25 4.89
N VAL A 96 -8.67 -3.96 4.66
CA VAL A 96 -7.64 -3.16 5.35
C VAL A 96 -8.18 -2.40 6.56
N SER A 97 -9.39 -2.73 7.03
CA SER A 97 -10.06 -1.95 8.09
C SER A 97 -9.35 -1.96 9.44
N ASN A 98 -8.41 -2.87 9.68
CA ASN A 98 -7.59 -2.91 10.91
C ASN A 98 -6.19 -2.30 10.74
N VAL A 99 -5.84 -1.81 9.55
CA VAL A 99 -4.54 -1.20 9.27
C VAL A 99 -4.50 0.20 9.88
N THR A 100 -3.43 0.49 10.61
CA THR A 100 -3.16 1.80 11.20
C THR A 100 -2.01 2.53 10.51
N ASP A 101 -1.11 1.79 9.85
CA ASP A 101 0.10 2.32 9.24
C ASP A 101 0.22 1.88 7.77
N MET A 102 0.21 2.86 6.87
CA MET A 102 0.40 2.72 5.43
C MET A 102 1.54 3.63 4.92
N ASP A 103 2.43 4.07 5.80
CA ASP A 103 3.61 4.88 5.45
C ASP A 103 4.34 4.26 4.26
N ARG A 104 4.66 5.08 3.26
CA ARG A 104 5.44 4.70 2.08
C ARG A 104 4.93 3.49 1.27
N MET A 105 3.71 2.99 1.48
CA MET A 105 3.26 1.69 0.94
C MET A 105 3.44 1.55 -0.58
N PHE A 106 3.24 2.62 -1.35
CA PHE A 106 3.35 2.65 -2.82
C PHE A 106 4.33 3.71 -3.35
N VAL A 107 5.37 4.06 -2.57
CA VAL A 107 6.45 4.95 -3.03
C VAL A 107 7.12 4.38 -4.27
N ASP A 108 7.27 5.20 -5.31
CA ASP A 108 7.91 4.83 -6.58
C ASP A 108 7.35 3.50 -7.16
N SER A 109 6.10 3.17 -6.86
CA SER A 109 5.45 1.93 -7.28
C SER A 109 4.81 2.07 -8.66
N LEU A 110 4.77 0.94 -9.40
CA LEU A 110 3.99 0.80 -10.63
C LEU A 110 2.51 0.52 -10.38
N PHE A 111 2.10 0.35 -9.11
CA PHE A 111 0.74 0.00 -8.74
C PHE A 111 -0.27 1.08 -9.19
N ASN A 112 -1.29 0.65 -9.92
CA ASN A 112 -2.42 1.49 -10.31
C ASN A 112 -3.76 0.71 -10.24
N GLY A 113 -3.84 -0.25 -9.31
CA GLY A 113 -5.02 -1.08 -9.09
C GLY A 113 -6.15 -0.33 -8.39
N ASN A 114 -7.36 -0.91 -8.42
CA ASN A 114 -8.51 -0.32 -7.75
C ASN A 114 -8.46 -0.56 -6.23
N ILE A 115 -8.37 0.52 -5.47
CA ILE A 115 -8.43 0.55 -3.99
C ILE A 115 -9.53 1.47 -3.46
N SER A 116 -10.51 1.82 -4.30
CA SER A 116 -11.57 2.78 -3.94
C SER A 116 -12.48 2.31 -2.80
N HIS A 117 -12.55 0.98 -2.58
CA HIS A 117 -13.39 0.35 -1.56
C HIS A 117 -12.67 0.11 -0.23
N TRP A 118 -11.39 0.43 -0.14
CA TRP A 118 -10.64 0.25 1.10
C TRP A 118 -11.20 1.13 2.21
N ASN A 119 -11.46 0.50 3.36
CA ASN A 119 -11.81 1.22 4.58
C ASN A 119 -10.52 1.63 5.30
N VAL A 120 -10.10 2.88 5.09
CA VAL A 120 -8.89 3.46 5.71
C VAL A 120 -9.17 4.25 6.99
N SER A 121 -10.37 4.13 7.57
CA SER A 121 -10.77 4.96 8.71
C SER A 121 -9.98 4.75 9.99
N ASN A 122 -9.19 3.67 10.11
CA ASN A 122 -8.30 3.43 11.25
C ASN A 122 -6.84 3.82 10.98
N VAL A 123 -6.51 4.25 9.76
CA VAL A 123 -5.15 4.64 9.39
C VAL A 123 -4.80 5.97 10.04
N THR A 124 -3.64 6.02 10.70
CA THR A 124 -3.08 7.23 11.31
C THR A 124 -1.89 7.76 10.52
N ASP A 125 -1.19 6.91 9.77
CA ASP A 125 -0.02 7.29 8.98
C ASP A 125 -0.19 6.92 7.50
N MET A 126 -0.15 7.95 6.63
CA MET A 126 -0.13 7.83 5.17
C MET A 126 1.05 8.62 4.56
N ALA A 127 2.07 8.95 5.36
CA ALA A 127 3.24 9.68 4.92
C ALA A 127 3.85 9.02 3.69
N LEU A 128 4.16 9.83 2.67
CA LEU A 128 4.74 9.40 1.39
C LEU A 128 3.99 8.28 0.63
N MET A 129 2.78 7.86 1.01
CA MET A 129 2.15 6.63 0.50
C MET A 129 2.14 6.53 -1.03
N PHE A 130 1.97 7.64 -1.76
CA PHE A 130 1.98 7.72 -3.23
C PHE A 130 3.08 8.63 -3.79
N TYR A 131 4.17 8.86 -3.04
CA TYR A 131 5.31 9.66 -3.48
C TYR A 131 5.93 9.07 -4.76
N TYR A 132 6.04 9.88 -5.81
CA TYR A 132 6.44 9.46 -7.18
C TYR A 132 5.68 8.24 -7.75
N SER A 133 4.49 7.94 -7.22
CA SER A 133 3.68 6.80 -7.67
C SER A 133 3.00 7.05 -9.03
N GLN A 134 2.75 5.95 -9.76
CA GLN A 134 1.90 5.93 -10.96
C GLN A 134 0.39 5.87 -10.65
N PHE A 135 0.03 5.74 -9.37
CA PHE A 135 -1.36 5.62 -8.94
C PHE A 135 -2.20 6.84 -9.35
N ASN A 136 -3.34 6.60 -9.99
CA ASN A 136 -4.33 7.61 -10.36
C ASN A 136 -5.77 7.07 -10.23
N GLY A 137 -5.99 6.12 -9.31
CA GLY A 137 -7.30 5.55 -9.03
C GLY A 137 -8.18 6.47 -8.17
N ASP A 138 -9.48 6.19 -8.10
CA ASP A 138 -10.42 6.95 -7.27
C ASP A 138 -10.26 6.60 -5.78
N ILE A 139 -9.97 7.62 -4.98
CA ILE A 139 -9.89 7.57 -3.51
C ILE A 139 -10.75 8.68 -2.86
N SER A 140 -11.68 9.26 -3.62
CA SER A 140 -12.55 10.36 -3.17
C SER A 140 -13.41 9.98 -1.96
N GLN A 141 -13.72 8.69 -1.80
CA GLN A 141 -14.58 8.15 -0.73
C GLN A 141 -13.81 7.68 0.52
N TRP A 142 -12.48 7.83 0.54
CA TRP A 142 -11.69 7.46 1.72
C TRP A 142 -12.02 8.37 2.90
N ASN A 143 -12.32 7.76 4.05
CA ASN A 143 -12.42 8.48 5.31
C ASN A 143 -11.02 8.61 5.93
N VAL A 144 -10.41 9.77 5.77
CA VAL A 144 -9.06 10.10 6.28
C VAL A 144 -9.07 10.90 7.58
N SER A 145 -10.22 11.01 8.26
CA SER A 145 -10.37 11.86 9.45
C SER A 145 -9.49 11.45 10.63
N ASN A 146 -8.94 10.24 10.67
CA ASN A 146 -8.02 9.79 11.72
C ASN A 146 -6.53 9.89 11.33
N VAL A 147 -6.22 10.35 10.12
CA VAL A 147 -4.82 10.43 9.66
C VAL A 147 -4.13 11.64 10.29
N GLU A 148 -2.95 11.38 10.86
CA GLU A 148 -2.10 12.38 11.53
C GLU A 148 -0.93 12.83 10.64
N TYR A 149 -0.42 11.94 9.76
CA TYR A 149 0.72 12.19 8.89
C TYR A 149 0.37 11.97 7.41
N MET A 150 0.53 13.02 6.59
CA MET A 150 0.32 13.01 5.13
C MET A 150 1.46 13.73 4.38
N ASP A 151 2.61 13.94 5.02
CA ASP A 151 3.72 14.63 4.40
C ASP A 151 4.15 13.93 3.12
N SER A 152 4.37 14.73 2.08
CA SER A 152 4.79 14.30 0.75
C SER A 152 3.94 13.19 0.08
N MET A 153 2.73 12.88 0.58
CA MET A 153 1.92 11.74 0.12
C MET A 153 1.73 11.69 -1.40
N PHE A 154 1.55 12.84 -2.06
CA PHE A 154 1.39 12.94 -3.52
C PHE A 154 2.52 13.69 -4.21
N SER A 155 3.64 13.97 -3.53
CA SER A 155 4.74 14.69 -4.15
C SER A 155 5.30 13.89 -5.33
N GLY A 156 5.41 14.54 -6.50
CA GLY A 156 5.81 13.92 -7.75
C GLY A 156 4.83 12.88 -8.34
N SER A 157 3.69 12.63 -7.70
CA SER A 157 2.69 11.64 -8.12
C SER A 157 1.96 12.04 -9.41
N GLN A 158 1.48 11.03 -10.16
CA GLN A 158 0.56 11.20 -11.28
C GLN A 158 -0.90 11.40 -10.86
N PHE A 159 -1.21 11.25 -9.57
CA PHE A 159 -2.57 11.38 -9.03
C PHE A 159 -3.16 12.76 -9.34
N ASN A 160 -4.36 12.76 -9.95
CA ASN A 160 -5.15 13.95 -10.28
C ASN A 160 -6.64 13.74 -9.95
N GLY A 161 -6.94 12.87 -8.98
CA GLY A 161 -8.30 12.60 -8.52
C GLY A 161 -8.83 13.69 -7.58
N ASP A 162 -10.16 13.74 -7.41
CA ASP A 162 -10.81 14.68 -6.50
C ASP A 162 -10.74 14.19 -5.04
N ILE A 163 -10.07 14.99 -4.20
CA ILE A 163 -9.95 14.79 -2.75
C ILE A 163 -10.45 16.03 -1.97
N SER A 164 -11.32 16.83 -2.60
CA SER A 164 -11.88 18.06 -2.00
C SER A 164 -12.75 17.79 -0.77
N GLN A 165 -13.30 16.57 -0.64
CA GLN A 165 -14.19 16.17 0.45
C GLN A 165 -13.47 15.53 1.65
N TRP A 166 -12.15 15.38 1.60
CA TRP A 166 -11.39 14.80 2.71
C TRP A 166 -11.42 15.71 3.94
N ASP A 167 -11.78 15.13 5.08
CA ASP A 167 -11.60 15.76 6.39
C ASP A 167 -10.16 15.53 6.87
N VAL A 168 -9.35 16.58 6.78
CA VAL A 168 -7.93 16.59 7.17
C VAL A 168 -7.69 17.32 8.50
N SER A 169 -8.73 17.50 9.31
CA SER A 169 -8.66 18.31 10.54
C SER A 169 -7.70 17.76 11.60
N ASN A 170 -7.43 16.46 11.59
CA ASN A 170 -6.47 15.80 12.50
C ASN A 170 -5.03 15.73 11.96
N VAL A 171 -4.79 16.14 10.70
CA VAL A 171 -3.45 16.06 10.10
C VAL A 171 -2.52 17.06 10.78
N THR A 172 -1.45 16.53 11.36
CA THR A 172 -0.43 17.31 12.07
C THR A 172 0.78 17.63 11.21
N ASP A 173 1.07 16.80 10.21
CA ASP A 173 2.12 17.00 9.20
C ASP A 173 1.59 16.78 7.78
N MET A 174 1.79 17.79 6.93
CA MET A 174 1.38 17.81 5.53
C MET A 174 2.46 18.46 4.66
N ASP A 175 3.70 18.51 5.16
CA ASP A 175 4.80 19.16 4.46
C ASP A 175 5.01 18.55 3.08
N CYS A 176 5.15 19.42 2.07
CA CYS A 176 5.38 19.02 0.69
C CYS A 176 4.33 18.08 0.05
N MET A 177 3.13 17.90 0.63
CA MET A 177 2.11 16.91 0.20
C MET A 177 1.89 16.84 -1.32
N PHE A 178 1.85 17.99 -2.01
CA PHE A 178 1.58 18.08 -3.45
C PHE A 178 2.75 18.58 -4.30
N ARG A 179 3.95 18.70 -3.74
CA ARG A 179 5.11 19.29 -4.44
C ARG A 179 5.39 18.54 -5.75
N ASN A 180 5.44 19.24 -6.88
CA ASN A 180 5.64 18.67 -8.23
C ASN A 180 4.60 17.62 -8.66
N SER A 181 3.46 17.50 -7.98
CA SER A 181 2.39 16.55 -8.30
C SER A 181 1.60 16.95 -9.55
N ALA A 182 0.83 16.03 -10.12
CA ALA A 182 -0.11 16.36 -11.19
C ALA A 182 -1.22 17.33 -10.72
N LEU A 183 -1.72 17.19 -9.49
CA LEU A 183 -2.69 18.13 -8.90
C LEU A 183 -2.17 19.58 -8.86
N GLU A 184 -0.92 19.78 -8.42
CA GLU A 184 -0.29 21.10 -8.38
C GLU A 184 -0.12 21.68 -9.79
N LYS A 185 0.49 20.91 -10.70
CA LYS A 185 0.75 21.33 -12.08
C LYS A 185 -0.52 21.68 -12.87
N ASN A 186 -1.62 21.01 -12.56
CA ASN A 186 -2.91 21.23 -13.22
C ASN A 186 -3.77 22.30 -12.53
N GLY A 187 -3.32 22.88 -11.40
CA GLY A 187 -4.11 23.85 -10.63
C GLY A 187 -5.33 23.25 -9.93
N ASN A 188 -5.33 21.93 -9.70
CA ASN A 188 -6.44 21.16 -9.11
C ASN A 188 -6.28 20.95 -7.59
N LEU A 189 -5.42 21.73 -6.92
CA LEU A 189 -5.23 21.62 -5.48
C LEU A 189 -6.56 21.88 -4.73
N PRO A 190 -6.89 21.05 -3.72
CA PRO A 190 -8.12 21.20 -2.95
C PRO A 190 -8.10 22.48 -2.10
N ASP A 191 -9.27 23.05 -1.84
CA ASP A 191 -9.41 24.33 -1.11
C ASP A 191 -8.88 24.24 0.32
N TRP A 192 -9.05 23.10 0.99
CA TRP A 192 -8.50 22.89 2.33
C TRP A 192 -6.96 22.99 2.34
N PHE A 193 -6.27 22.62 1.25
CA PHE A 193 -4.82 22.77 1.15
C PHE A 193 -4.45 24.22 0.83
N LYS A 194 -5.06 24.79 -0.22
CA LYS A 194 -4.77 26.14 -0.70
C LYS A 194 -4.94 27.20 0.38
N ASN A 195 -5.92 27.04 1.27
CA ASN A 195 -6.22 27.99 2.35
C ASN A 195 -5.54 27.64 3.70
N SER A 196 -4.68 26.61 3.73
CA SER A 196 -4.01 26.17 4.96
C SER A 196 -2.64 26.82 5.17
N ARG A 197 -2.08 26.58 6.36
CA ARG A 197 -0.68 26.93 6.71
C ARG A 197 0.37 26.18 5.88
N TRP A 198 -0.02 25.08 5.24
CA TRP A 198 0.86 24.16 4.51
C TRP A 198 1.19 24.66 3.10
N ASN A 199 0.35 25.54 2.54
CA ASN A 199 0.62 26.15 1.25
C ASN A 199 1.59 27.34 1.39
N ASN A 200 2.84 27.16 0.97
CA ASN A 200 3.88 28.20 1.02
C ASN A 200 3.76 29.24 -0.11
N GLU A 201 2.89 29.04 -1.11
CA GLU A 201 2.67 30.01 -2.19
C GLU A 201 1.90 31.27 -1.74
N ASN A 202 1.23 31.22 -0.58
CA ASN A 202 0.52 32.35 0.01
C ASN A 202 1.39 33.22 0.96
N LYS A 203 2.71 33.00 0.99
CA LYS A 203 3.65 33.71 1.89
C LYS A 203 4.43 34.85 1.22
N THR A 204 3.99 35.34 0.06
CA THR A 204 4.57 36.54 -0.61
C THR A 204 3.60 37.69 -0.67
#